data_AF-A0A2N5IAM6-F1
#
_entry.id   AF-A0A2N5IAM6-F1
#
_cell.length_a   1.000
_cell.length_b   1.000
_cell.length_c   1.000
_cell.angle_alpha   90.00
_cell.angle_beta   90.00
_cell.angle_gamma   90.00
#
_symmetry.space_group_name_H-M   'P 1'
#
loop_
_entity.id
_entity.type
_entity.pdbx_description
1 polymer ?
#
loop_
_entity_poly.entity_id
_entity_poly.type
_entity_poly.pdbx_seq_one_letter_code
_entity_poly.pdbx_strand_id
1 'polypeptide(L)'
;MKKKIGTILSITLLAGALVGCTSTNTPEPTPEMNKPSTNQGITVNKVQYETISQGKAPQTLKNQIEKRKSTRGFLAHRGEDGLYVYIASGEKTTGGFNVEVVSVEDNEGKTIIYVKENTPEKGMITTQAISYPSVTVKMKGTTENVHVYDVTDEDVKMIEAIK
;
A
#
# COMPACT_ATOMS: atom_id res chain seq x y z
N MET A 1 40.88 -5.35 -14.95
CA MET A 1 42.04 -4.49 -14.62
C MET A 1 42.07 -4.29 -13.12
N LYS A 2 43.13 -4.77 -12.46
CA LYS A 2 43.31 -4.74 -11.00
C LYS A 2 44.23 -3.56 -10.66
N LYS A 3 43.80 -2.63 -9.78
CA LYS A 3 44.67 -1.56 -9.25
C LYS A 3 44.90 -1.77 -7.75
N LYS A 4 46.18 -1.68 -7.38
CA LYS A 4 46.81 -2.03 -6.10
C LYS A 4 46.68 -0.89 -5.07
N ILE A 5 46.40 -1.21 -3.81
CA ILE A 5 47.25 -1.12 -2.59
C ILE A 5 47.75 0.28 -2.21
N GLY A 6 47.44 0.69 -0.98
CA GLY A 6 48.17 1.69 -0.20
C GLY A 6 47.93 1.47 1.30
N THR A 7 48.98 1.09 2.03
CA THR A 7 49.02 0.84 3.49
C THR A 7 49.92 1.91 4.14
N ILE A 8 49.46 2.61 5.19
CA ILE A 8 50.26 3.37 6.19
C ILE A 8 49.36 3.42 7.45
N LEU A 9 49.60 2.76 8.60
CA LEU A 9 50.70 2.68 9.58
C LEU A 9 50.87 3.92 10.51
N SER A 10 50.13 3.87 11.64
CA SER A 10 50.46 4.23 13.03
C SER A 10 50.78 5.68 13.47
N ILE A 11 50.60 5.89 14.80
CA ILE A 11 51.11 6.94 15.72
C ILE A 11 50.10 8.09 15.97
N THR A 12 49.65 8.46 17.19
CA THR A 12 50.01 8.10 18.58
C THR A 12 48.91 8.52 19.56
N LEU A 13 48.91 7.79 20.68
CA LEU A 13 48.37 8.05 22.00
C LEU A 13 48.41 9.54 22.47
N LEU A 14 47.30 10.06 23.00
CA LEU A 14 47.34 11.07 24.05
C LEU A 14 46.14 10.91 24.98
N ALA A 15 46.39 10.37 26.17
CA ALA A 15 45.46 10.36 27.29
C ALA A 15 45.60 11.68 28.06
N GLY A 16 44.50 12.42 28.22
CA GLY A 16 44.39 13.57 29.11
C GLY A 16 43.28 13.31 30.12
N ALA A 17 43.64 13.29 31.40
CA ALA A 17 42.76 12.94 32.52
C ALA A 17 41.83 14.11 32.93
N LEU A 18 40.62 13.70 33.34
CA LEU A 18 39.79 14.20 34.44
C LEU A 18 39.86 15.69 34.83
N VAL A 19 38.74 16.39 34.65
CA VAL A 19 38.17 17.31 35.65
C VAL A 19 36.65 17.13 35.63
N GLY A 20 36.07 16.71 36.76
CA GLY A 20 34.63 16.62 36.94
C GLY A 20 34.02 17.94 37.37
N CYS A 21 32.69 18.04 37.32
CA CYS A 21 31.91 18.85 38.24
C CYS A 21 30.48 18.31 38.34
N THR A 22 30.08 18.08 39.59
CA THR A 22 28.74 17.75 40.05
C THR A 22 27.92 19.03 40.14
N SER A 23 26.63 19.00 39.83
CA SER A 23 25.58 19.73 40.56
C SER A 23 24.20 19.39 39.99
N THR A 24 23.40 18.75 40.82
CA THR A 24 21.94 18.77 40.78
C THR A 24 21.44 20.22 40.89
N ASN A 25 20.52 20.62 40.02
CA ASN A 25 19.57 21.70 40.31
C ASN A 25 18.25 21.41 39.57
N THR A 26 17.21 21.12 40.37
CA THR A 26 15.80 21.18 40.00
C THR A 26 15.41 22.60 39.61
N PRO A 27 14.50 22.77 38.64
CA PRO A 27 13.50 23.81 38.77
C PRO A 27 12.07 23.29 38.55
N GLU A 28 11.19 23.67 39.48
CA GLU A 28 9.73 23.68 39.40
C GLU A 28 9.22 24.80 38.44
N PRO A 29 7.91 24.82 38.08
CA PRO A 29 7.37 25.38 36.83
C PRO A 29 6.83 26.81 36.93
N THR A 30 6.79 27.58 35.82
CA THR A 30 5.71 28.53 35.40
C THR A 30 6.02 29.21 34.02
N PRO A 31 5.08 29.92 33.33
CA PRO A 31 4.75 29.70 31.91
C PRO A 31 4.98 30.90 30.96
N GLU A 32 5.09 30.64 29.65
CA GLU A 32 4.65 31.50 28.51
C GLU A 32 5.02 30.79 27.18
N MET A 33 4.08 30.26 26.39
CA MET A 33 3.18 30.90 25.43
C MET A 33 3.78 31.11 24.02
N ASN A 34 3.27 30.29 23.09
CA ASN A 34 3.07 30.50 21.64
C ASN A 34 4.26 30.49 20.67
N LYS A 35 4.58 29.29 20.16
CA LYS A 35 4.85 29.09 18.73
C LYS A 35 3.89 28.01 18.20
N PRO A 36 3.00 28.29 17.23
CA PRO A 36 2.25 27.22 16.59
C PRO A 36 3.24 26.43 15.72
N SER A 37 3.58 25.22 16.19
CA SER A 37 4.29 24.22 15.40
C SER A 37 3.28 23.15 15.00
N THR A 38 2.54 23.42 13.95
CA THR A 38 1.59 22.48 13.36
C THR A 38 2.35 21.42 12.57
N ASN A 39 2.97 20.46 13.28
CA ASN A 39 3.32 19.16 12.70
C ASN A 39 2.24 18.17 13.17
N GLN A 40 1.06 18.26 12.56
CA GLN A 40 0.07 17.20 12.69
C GLN A 40 0.62 16.00 11.91
N GLY A 41 1.02 14.95 12.63
CA GLY A 41 1.50 13.73 12.01
C GLY A 41 0.38 13.07 11.22
N ILE A 42 0.62 12.78 9.93
CA ILE A 42 -0.30 12.01 9.10
C ILE A 42 -0.44 10.63 9.73
N THR A 43 -1.67 10.27 10.14
CA THR A 43 -1.94 8.96 10.75
C THR A 43 -2.37 8.00 9.65
N VAL A 44 -1.52 7.02 9.33
CA VAL A 44 -1.84 5.92 8.40
C VAL A 44 -2.24 4.70 9.21
N ASN A 45 -3.49 4.25 9.04
CA ASN A 45 -4.03 3.11 9.76
C ASN A 45 -4.14 1.90 8.83
N LYS A 46 -3.58 0.74 9.24
CA LYS A 46 -3.83 -0.51 8.52
C LYS A 46 -5.28 -0.95 8.72
N VAL A 47 -5.94 -1.27 7.62
CA VAL A 47 -7.34 -1.71 7.58
C VAL A 47 -7.39 -3.21 7.37
N GLN A 48 -8.17 -3.91 8.20
CA GLN A 48 -8.45 -5.32 7.98
C GLN A 48 -9.44 -5.50 6.81
N TYR A 49 -9.17 -6.48 5.96
CA TYR A 49 -10.00 -6.81 4.81
C TYR A 49 -10.16 -8.32 4.67
N GLU A 50 -11.22 -8.72 3.97
CA GLU A 50 -11.47 -10.09 3.57
C GLU A 50 -11.45 -10.18 2.04
N THR A 51 -10.70 -11.13 1.49
CA THR A 51 -10.85 -11.50 0.08
C THR A 51 -12.08 -12.39 -0.07
N ILE A 52 -13.02 -11.98 -0.90
CA ILE A 52 -14.28 -12.69 -1.12
C ILE A 52 -14.35 -13.24 -2.55
N SER A 53 -15.10 -14.33 -2.73
CA SER A 53 -15.48 -14.77 -4.07
C SER A 53 -16.48 -13.77 -4.69
N GLN A 54 -16.44 -13.62 -6.02
CA GLN A 54 -17.34 -12.72 -6.74
C GLN A 54 -18.83 -13.02 -6.48
N GLY A 55 -19.20 -14.28 -6.22
CA GLY A 55 -20.57 -14.67 -5.90
C GLY A 55 -21.12 -14.05 -4.60
N LYS A 56 -20.24 -13.69 -3.66
CA LYS A 56 -20.59 -13.02 -2.39
C LYS A 56 -20.67 -11.50 -2.51
N ALA A 57 -20.29 -10.92 -3.65
CA ALA A 57 -20.39 -9.48 -3.87
C ALA A 57 -21.84 -9.02 -4.08
N PRO A 58 -22.18 -7.76 -3.74
CA PRO A 58 -23.48 -7.18 -4.02
C PRO A 58 -23.87 -7.31 -5.50
N GLN A 59 -25.16 -7.52 -5.77
CA GLN A 59 -25.64 -7.77 -7.14
C GLN A 59 -25.27 -6.65 -8.12
N THR A 60 -25.34 -5.40 -7.67
CA THR A 60 -24.94 -4.23 -8.44
C THR A 60 -23.47 -4.31 -8.87
N LEU A 61 -22.56 -4.68 -7.94
CA LEU A 61 -21.15 -4.85 -8.23
C LEU A 61 -20.91 -6.02 -9.19
N LYS A 62 -21.57 -7.18 -8.98
CA LYS A 62 -21.46 -8.35 -9.89
C LYS A 62 -21.83 -7.98 -11.32
N ASN A 63 -22.92 -7.22 -11.50
CA ASN A 63 -23.36 -6.76 -12.82
C ASN A 63 -22.33 -5.83 -13.48
N GLN A 64 -21.65 -4.99 -12.69
CA GLN A 64 -20.59 -4.12 -13.20
C GLN A 64 -19.34 -4.90 -13.57
N ILE A 65 -18.94 -5.89 -12.76
CA ILE A 65 -17.81 -6.79 -13.01
C ILE A 65 -17.97 -7.49 -14.35
N GLU A 66 -19.11 -8.13 -14.59
CA GLU A 66 -19.31 -8.89 -15.85
C GLU A 66 -19.18 -8.02 -17.09
N LYS A 67 -19.60 -6.75 -17.02
CA LYS A 67 -19.50 -5.80 -18.13
C LYS A 67 -18.09 -5.23 -18.33
N ARG A 68 -17.21 -5.32 -17.32
CA ARG A 68 -15.96 -4.53 -17.25
C ARG A 68 -14.71 -5.36 -16.95
N LYS A 69 -14.84 -6.67 -16.73
CA LYS A 69 -13.71 -7.57 -16.37
C LYS A 69 -12.55 -7.58 -17.37
N SER A 70 -12.79 -7.20 -18.63
CA SER A 70 -11.74 -7.07 -19.65
C SER A 70 -10.89 -5.80 -19.51
N THR A 71 -11.35 -4.81 -18.73
CA THR A 71 -10.66 -3.53 -18.54
C THR A 71 -9.81 -3.56 -17.28
N ARG A 72 -8.53 -3.16 -17.39
CA ARG A 72 -7.68 -2.94 -16.20
C ARG A 72 -8.23 -1.77 -15.39
N GLY A 73 -8.35 -1.96 -14.08
CA GLY A 73 -8.82 -0.92 -13.18
C GLY A 73 -9.52 -1.49 -11.96
N PHE A 74 -10.24 -0.64 -11.23
CA PHE A 74 -11.05 -1.08 -10.09
C PHE A 74 -12.48 -0.55 -10.13
N LEU A 75 -13.37 -1.23 -9.41
CA LEU A 75 -14.74 -0.82 -9.13
C LEU A 75 -14.93 -0.81 -7.61
N ALA A 76 -15.55 0.24 -7.07
CA ALA A 76 -15.89 0.36 -5.66
C ALA A 76 -17.41 0.40 -5.49
N HIS A 77 -17.92 -0.25 -4.45
CA HIS A 77 -19.34 -0.27 -4.12
C HIS A 77 -19.56 -0.39 -2.62
N ARG A 78 -20.20 0.60 -1.99
CA ARG A 78 -20.69 0.47 -0.62
C ARG A 78 -21.93 -0.42 -0.55
N GLY A 79 -21.79 -1.54 0.14
CA GLY A 79 -22.91 -2.38 0.56
C GLY A 79 -23.32 -2.07 2.01
N GLU A 80 -24.30 -2.83 2.52
CA GLU A 80 -24.82 -2.68 3.89
C GLU A 80 -23.78 -3.03 4.96
N ASP A 81 -22.87 -3.95 4.66
CA ASP A 81 -21.94 -4.57 5.61
C ASP A 81 -20.47 -4.28 5.30
N GLY A 82 -20.19 -3.32 4.42
CA GLY A 82 -18.83 -2.88 4.12
C GLY A 82 -18.67 -2.23 2.75
N LEU A 83 -17.45 -1.76 2.50
CA LEU A 83 -16.99 -1.35 1.18
C LEU A 83 -16.44 -2.56 0.43
N TYR A 84 -16.92 -2.75 -0.80
CA TYR A 84 -16.46 -3.79 -1.71
C TYR A 84 -15.62 -3.14 -2.81
N VAL A 85 -14.42 -3.66 -3.05
CA VAL A 85 -13.55 -3.21 -4.13
C VAL A 85 -13.14 -4.41 -4.98
N TYR A 86 -13.51 -4.36 -6.25
CA TYR A 86 -13.06 -5.30 -7.28
C TYR A 86 -11.89 -4.68 -8.04
N ILE A 87 -10.76 -5.37 -8.12
CA ILE A 87 -9.56 -4.93 -8.84
C ILE A 87 -9.25 -5.94 -9.94
N ALA A 88 -9.10 -5.46 -11.17
CA ALA A 88 -8.85 -6.28 -12.36
C ALA A 88 -7.55 -5.87 -13.07
N SER A 89 -6.80 -6.88 -13.51
CA SER A 89 -5.66 -6.71 -14.42
C SER A 89 -6.07 -6.50 -15.88
N GLY A 90 -7.37 -6.64 -16.18
CA GLY A 90 -7.90 -6.66 -17.54
C GLY A 90 -7.74 -8.01 -18.22
N GLU A 91 -8.07 -8.05 -19.51
CA GLU A 91 -7.98 -9.27 -20.32
C GLU A 91 -6.53 -9.75 -20.49
N LYS A 92 -6.32 -11.05 -20.30
CA LYS A 92 -5.07 -11.75 -20.63
C LYS A 92 -5.37 -12.85 -21.64
N THR A 93 -4.48 -13.01 -22.62
CA THR A 93 -4.64 -14.03 -23.68
C THR A 93 -4.35 -15.46 -23.21
N THR A 94 -3.75 -15.60 -22.02
CA THR A 94 -3.43 -16.90 -21.39
C THR A 94 -3.78 -16.89 -19.91
N GLY A 95 -3.80 -18.08 -19.30
CA GLY A 95 -3.93 -18.25 -17.85
C GLY A 95 -2.61 -18.09 -17.10
N GLY A 96 -2.68 -18.19 -15.76
CA GLY A 96 -1.53 -18.15 -14.86
C GLY A 96 -1.23 -16.77 -14.25
N PHE A 97 -1.97 -15.74 -14.65
CA PHE A 97 -1.93 -14.42 -14.01
C PHE A 97 -2.85 -14.38 -12.79
N ASN A 98 -2.49 -13.61 -11.77
CA ASN A 98 -3.36 -13.31 -10.64
C ASN A 98 -3.15 -11.87 -10.12
N VAL A 99 -4.10 -11.40 -9.32
CA VAL A 99 -3.99 -10.13 -8.58
C VAL A 99 -4.02 -10.45 -7.10
N GLU A 100 -3.06 -9.92 -6.36
CA GLU A 100 -2.91 -10.08 -4.93
C GLU A 100 -3.05 -8.72 -4.23
N VAL A 101 -3.82 -8.66 -3.14
CA VAL A 101 -3.87 -7.47 -2.29
C VAL A 101 -2.77 -7.56 -1.26
N VAL A 102 -1.88 -6.57 -1.27
CA VAL A 102 -0.72 -6.47 -0.37
C VAL A 102 -1.12 -5.80 0.94
N SER A 103 -1.88 -4.71 0.87
CA SER A 103 -2.39 -4.03 2.05
C SER A 103 -3.58 -3.12 1.72
N VAL A 104 -4.33 -2.79 2.76
CA VAL A 104 -5.37 -1.76 2.74
C VAL A 104 -5.08 -0.80 3.88
N GLU A 105 -5.08 0.49 3.59
CA GLU A 105 -4.77 1.55 4.54
C GLU A 105 -5.87 2.62 4.50
N ASP A 106 -6.14 3.22 5.66
CA ASP A 106 -6.88 4.46 5.78
C ASP A 106 -5.89 5.57 6.11
N ASN A 107 -5.79 6.53 5.19
CA ASN A 107 -4.93 7.70 5.31
C ASN A 107 -5.80 8.95 5.22
N GLU A 108 -6.13 9.50 6.39
CA GLU A 108 -6.94 10.73 6.51
C GLU A 108 -8.26 10.66 5.73
N GLY A 109 -8.96 9.52 5.79
CA GLY A 109 -10.21 9.30 5.07
C GLY A 109 -10.04 8.95 3.59
N LYS A 110 -8.83 8.60 3.15
CA LYS A 110 -8.56 7.95 1.87
C LYS A 110 -8.31 6.45 2.09
N THR A 111 -9.10 5.63 1.40
CA THR A 111 -8.88 4.18 1.37
C THR A 111 -7.84 3.87 0.31
N ILE A 112 -6.64 3.50 0.72
CA ILE A 112 -5.52 3.16 -0.16
C ILE A 112 -5.39 1.63 -0.21
N ILE A 113 -5.39 1.05 -1.41
CA ILE A 113 -5.22 -0.39 -1.61
C ILE A 113 -3.97 -0.61 -2.46
N TYR A 114 -3.00 -1.32 -1.91
CA TYR A 114 -1.83 -1.74 -2.67
C TYR A 114 -2.05 -3.15 -3.20
N VAL A 115 -1.83 -3.34 -4.50
CA VAL A 115 -1.97 -4.63 -5.18
C VAL A 115 -0.70 -5.01 -5.91
N LYS A 116 -0.53 -6.30 -6.14
CA LYS A 116 0.52 -6.85 -6.99
C LYS A 116 -0.10 -7.74 -8.05
N GLU A 117 0.25 -7.53 -9.30
CA GLU A 117 -0.04 -8.50 -10.36
C GLU A 117 1.09 -9.54 -10.41
N ASN A 118 0.75 -10.81 -10.22
CA ASN A 118 1.70 -11.89 -10.44
C ASN A 118 1.55 -12.42 -11.87
N THR A 119 2.64 -12.38 -12.63
CA THR A 119 2.71 -12.87 -14.00
C THR A 119 3.30 -14.28 -14.04
N PRO A 120 2.87 -15.15 -14.98
CA PRO A 120 3.50 -16.45 -15.18
C PRO A 120 5.00 -16.31 -15.45
N GLU A 121 5.81 -17.21 -14.87
CA GLU A 121 7.23 -17.24 -15.15
C GLU A 121 7.51 -17.53 -16.63
N LYS A 122 8.63 -17.00 -17.14
CA LYS A 122 9.04 -17.26 -18.53
C LYS A 122 9.24 -18.76 -18.75
N GLY A 123 8.48 -19.34 -19.67
CA GLY A 123 8.55 -20.77 -19.99
C GLY A 123 7.64 -21.66 -19.14
N MET A 124 6.88 -21.09 -18.20
CA MET A 124 5.81 -21.80 -17.51
C MET A 124 4.74 -22.22 -18.52
N ILE A 125 4.26 -23.46 -18.40
CA ILE A 125 3.11 -23.92 -19.18
C ILE A 125 1.85 -23.23 -18.65
N THR A 126 1.26 -22.37 -19.47
CA THR A 126 0.01 -21.66 -19.15
C THR A 126 -1.18 -22.28 -19.90
N THR A 127 -2.37 -22.10 -19.34
CA THR A 127 -3.62 -22.39 -20.07
C THR A 127 -3.74 -21.49 -21.30
N GLN A 128 -4.10 -22.08 -22.44
CA GLN A 128 -4.30 -21.37 -23.71
C GLN A 128 -5.76 -20.92 -23.83
N ALA A 129 -6.18 -20.02 -22.94
CA ALA A 129 -7.52 -19.45 -22.92
C ALA A 129 -7.48 -18.02 -22.38
N ILE A 130 -8.39 -17.17 -22.90
CA ILE A 130 -8.59 -15.81 -22.39
C ILE A 130 -8.97 -15.87 -20.92
N SER A 131 -8.30 -15.08 -20.09
CA SER A 131 -8.53 -15.01 -18.64
C SER A 131 -8.71 -13.56 -18.17
N TYR A 132 -9.32 -13.39 -17.00
CA TYR A 132 -9.62 -12.10 -16.39
C TYR A 132 -9.15 -12.06 -14.93
N PRO A 133 -7.83 -11.96 -14.70
CA PRO A 133 -7.26 -11.97 -13.36
C PRO A 133 -7.80 -10.81 -12.54
N SER A 134 -8.30 -11.12 -11.36
CA SER A 134 -8.92 -10.13 -10.48
C SER A 134 -9.00 -10.61 -9.05
N VAL A 135 -9.23 -9.66 -8.15
CA VAL A 135 -9.48 -9.90 -6.73
C VAL A 135 -10.62 -9.00 -6.27
N THR A 136 -11.49 -9.53 -5.41
CA THR A 136 -12.53 -8.74 -4.73
C THR A 136 -12.24 -8.72 -3.24
N VAL A 137 -12.11 -7.54 -2.67
CA VAL A 137 -11.96 -7.36 -1.23
C VAL A 137 -13.16 -6.66 -0.62
N LYS A 138 -13.43 -7.00 0.64
CA LYS A 138 -14.43 -6.37 1.49
C LYS A 138 -13.74 -5.83 2.74
N MET A 139 -14.08 -4.62 3.12
CA MET A 139 -13.54 -3.95 4.30
C MET A 139 -14.61 -3.11 5.01
N LYS A 140 -14.36 -2.80 6.28
CA LYS A 140 -15.24 -1.97 7.12
C LYS A 140 -14.46 -0.79 7.68
N GLY A 141 -15.17 0.27 8.08
CA GLY A 141 -14.57 1.43 8.74
C GLY A 141 -13.75 2.32 7.81
N THR A 142 -14.01 2.29 6.50
CA THR A 142 -13.31 3.10 5.49
C THR A 142 -14.27 3.94 4.65
N THR A 143 -13.72 4.86 3.85
CA THR A 143 -14.49 5.75 2.97
C THR A 143 -14.56 5.21 1.54
N GLU A 144 -15.50 5.73 0.73
CA GLU A 144 -15.55 5.43 -0.72
C GLU A 144 -14.51 6.23 -1.54
N ASN A 145 -13.67 7.03 -0.89
CA ASN A 145 -12.55 7.70 -1.53
C ASN A 145 -11.39 6.70 -1.72
N VAL A 146 -11.57 5.82 -2.70
CA VAL A 146 -10.68 4.68 -2.96
C VAL A 146 -9.61 5.07 -3.96
N HIS A 147 -8.36 4.78 -3.60
CA HIS A 147 -7.20 4.81 -4.47
C HIS A 147 -6.57 3.43 -4.49
N VAL A 148 -6.19 2.96 -5.68
CA VAL A 148 -5.54 1.66 -5.85
C VAL A 148 -4.20 1.88 -6.52
N TYR A 149 -3.15 1.34 -5.92
CA TYR A 149 -1.79 1.42 -6.45
C TYR A 149 -1.24 0.02 -6.68
N ASP A 150 -0.48 -0.15 -7.76
CA ASP A 150 0.42 -1.31 -7.88
C ASP A 150 1.58 -1.15 -6.87
N VAL A 151 2.31 -2.22 -6.58
CA VAL A 151 3.54 -2.19 -5.77
C VAL A 151 4.66 -1.35 -6.38
N THR A 152 4.51 -0.91 -7.63
CA THR A 152 5.37 0.08 -8.29
C THR A 152 4.92 1.53 -8.08
N ASP A 153 3.93 1.77 -7.22
CA ASP A 153 3.26 3.06 -6.99
C ASP A 153 2.54 3.63 -8.23
N GLU A 154 2.26 2.79 -9.23
CA GLU A 154 1.44 3.16 -10.38
C GLU A 154 -0.06 3.15 -10.03
N ASP A 155 -0.75 4.24 -10.35
CA ASP A 155 -2.19 4.40 -10.08
C ASP A 155 -3.03 3.49 -10.98
N VAL A 156 -3.80 2.60 -10.36
CA VAL A 156 -4.80 1.76 -11.01
C VAL A 156 -6.11 2.54 -11.05
N LYS A 157 -6.56 2.89 -12.26
CA LYS A 157 -7.71 3.78 -12.45
C LYS A 157 -9.04 3.14 -12.07
N MET A 158 -9.96 3.96 -11.54
CA MET A 158 -11.35 3.56 -11.39
C MET A 158 -11.97 3.34 -12.78
N ILE A 159 -12.64 2.21 -12.98
CA ILE A 159 -13.34 1.94 -14.22
C ILE A 159 -14.64 2.73 -14.18
N GLU A 160 -14.73 3.76 -15.02
CA GLU A 160 -15.90 4.62 -15.05
C GLU A 160 -17.18 3.83 -15.34
N ALA A 161 -18.25 4.21 -14.62
CA ALA A 161 -19.58 3.80 -14.98
C ALA A 161 -19.98 4.53 -16.28
N ILE A 162 -19.87 3.86 -17.42
CA ILE A 162 -20.58 4.29 -18.64
C ILE A 162 -22.06 4.44 -18.27
N LYS A 163 -22.55 5.69 -18.33
CA LYS A 163 -23.94 6.09 -18.06
C LYS A 163 -24.88 5.50 -19.11
#